data_AF-A0A7C0UFH3-F1
#
_entry.id   AF-A0A7C0UFH3-F1
#
_cell.length_a   1.000
_cell.length_b   1.000
_cell.length_c   1.000
_cell.angle_alpha   90.00
_cell.angle_beta   90.00
_cell.angle_gamma   90.00
#
_symmetry.space_group_name_H-M   'P 1'
#
loop_
_entity.id
_entity.type
_entity.pdbx_description
1 polymer ?
#
loop_
_entity_poly.entity_id
_entity_poly.type
_entity_poly.pdbx_seq_one_letter_code
_entity_poly.pdbx_strand_id
1 'polypeptide(L)'
;MNKYYAHSLEGRPPEEWHILEEHLQNVAKMTAEFANCFGAKTWGELAGANHDLGKGTRPWQAYLRKSNDIIDEFAKYYEGHPNHAAVGAQWLNNNSREAGKLLAYCIAGHHGGLPNWNDSPLASLEGKLKQPFPEVAVPCIVSEFPTNPPFIIDPDRFGFQLQFFVRMLFSCLVDADFLDTEASLDKKKSGWRSTYPEIIELHERFWSAFNVLRDGAEQTLNVNRQRELVLEDCLQATELKPGLFSLTVPTGGGKTLASLAFALNHAKRHKKRRIIYVIPFTSIIEQNAKVFRDMLGDDAVLEHHCNFLPDDSDWQTKLATENWDAPVVVTTNVQFFNSFYANKTSKCRKLHNVVDSIIIFDEVQAIPVEKLKPCLEVIKELSLTYGVTSILCTATQPAIEFSDKFTAGLQNVREIIQDVPSLFTALKRTEEVFIGELSEQDIANRLQKHEQVLCIVNTRQQALDIFNALPESDANFHLSALMHPMHRTEKLDEIRNRLSPA
;
A
#
# COMPACT_ATOMS: atom_id res chain seq x y z
N MET A 1 -5.66 -32.10 32.55
CA MET A 1 -5.04 -30.78 32.28
C MET A 1 -6.14 -29.87 31.79
N ASN A 2 -6.27 -28.68 32.38
CA ASN A 2 -7.30 -27.73 31.97
C ASN A 2 -6.86 -27.12 30.62
N LYS A 3 -7.74 -27.16 29.63
CA LYS A 3 -7.48 -26.53 28.32
C LYS A 3 -7.75 -25.03 28.41
N TYR A 4 -6.85 -24.26 27.81
CA TYR A 4 -6.96 -22.81 27.68
C TYR A 4 -7.31 -22.48 26.23
N TYR A 5 -8.23 -21.55 26.03
CA TYR A 5 -8.75 -21.20 24.71
C TYR A 5 -8.43 -19.75 24.35
N ALA A 6 -8.07 -19.51 23.09
CA ALA A 6 -7.85 -18.18 22.53
C ALA A 6 -9.15 -17.54 22.05
N HIS A 7 -10.02 -18.32 21.39
CA HIS A 7 -11.28 -17.85 20.81
C HIS A 7 -12.38 -18.88 21.04
N SER A 8 -13.60 -18.39 21.29
CA SER A 8 -14.81 -19.21 21.33
C SER A 8 -15.54 -19.20 19.99
N LEU A 9 -16.31 -20.25 19.74
CA LEU A 9 -17.26 -20.32 18.64
C LEU A 9 -18.68 -20.17 19.20
N GLU A 10 -19.40 -19.14 18.73
CA GLU A 10 -20.75 -18.86 19.21
C GLU A 10 -21.68 -20.07 18.98
N GLY A 11 -22.39 -20.47 20.02
CA GLY A 11 -23.30 -21.62 19.98
C GLY A 11 -22.63 -22.99 19.87
N ARG A 12 -21.28 -23.07 20.00
CA ARG A 12 -20.52 -24.33 19.95
C ARG A 12 -19.84 -24.64 21.28
N PRO A 13 -19.66 -25.92 21.62
CA PRO A 13 -19.08 -26.32 22.89
C PRO A 13 -17.54 -26.12 22.90
N PRO A 14 -16.89 -26.03 24.08
CA PRO A 14 -15.45 -25.77 24.20
C PRO A 14 -14.52 -26.73 23.45
N GLU A 15 -14.96 -27.95 23.16
CA GLU A 15 -14.19 -28.93 22.40
C GLU A 15 -13.95 -28.49 20.94
N GLU A 16 -14.81 -27.63 20.40
CA GLU A 16 -14.67 -27.01 19.08
C GLU A 16 -13.95 -25.65 19.13
N TRP A 17 -13.66 -25.11 20.31
CA TRP A 17 -13.02 -23.79 20.46
C TRP A 17 -11.53 -23.83 20.09
N HIS A 18 -11.01 -22.67 19.70
CA HIS A 18 -9.61 -22.53 19.31
C HIS A 18 -8.70 -22.60 20.54
N ILE A 19 -7.84 -23.60 20.60
CA ILE A 19 -6.90 -23.82 21.70
C ILE A 19 -5.82 -22.73 21.69
N LEU A 20 -5.53 -22.16 22.86
CA LEU A 20 -4.58 -21.05 22.99
C LEU A 20 -3.16 -21.43 22.56
N GLU A 21 -2.70 -22.62 22.93
CA GLU A 21 -1.37 -23.09 22.55
C GLU A 21 -1.20 -23.24 21.04
N GLU A 22 -2.22 -23.78 20.35
CA GLU A 22 -2.25 -23.91 18.90
C GLU A 22 -2.24 -22.54 18.21
N HIS A 23 -3.10 -21.64 18.67
CA HIS A 23 -3.18 -20.26 18.19
C HIS A 23 -1.83 -19.54 18.30
N LEU A 24 -1.19 -19.57 19.47
CA LEU A 24 0.11 -18.94 19.68
C LEU A 24 1.20 -19.54 18.77
N GLN A 25 1.19 -20.86 18.56
CA GLN A 25 2.14 -21.54 17.67
C GLN A 25 1.92 -21.17 16.19
N ASN A 26 0.67 -21.16 15.74
CA ASN A 26 0.32 -20.81 14.37
C ASN A 26 0.66 -19.35 14.07
N VAL A 27 0.24 -18.43 14.94
CA VAL A 27 0.55 -17.00 14.80
C VAL A 27 2.06 -16.75 14.87
N ALA A 28 2.80 -17.43 15.76
CA ALA A 28 4.26 -17.36 15.80
C ALA A 28 4.89 -17.78 14.46
N LYS A 29 4.46 -18.92 13.92
CA LYS A 29 4.98 -19.43 12.64
C LYS A 29 4.69 -18.46 11.49
N MET A 30 3.45 -18.01 11.33
CA MET A 30 3.06 -17.10 10.25
C MET A 30 3.76 -15.74 10.39
N THR A 31 3.79 -15.17 11.61
CA THR A 31 4.49 -13.90 11.86
C THR A 31 5.98 -14.01 11.54
N ALA A 32 6.61 -15.13 11.92
CA ALA A 32 8.01 -15.40 11.60
C ALA A 32 8.25 -15.52 10.10
N GLU A 33 7.37 -16.19 9.36
CA GLU A 33 7.43 -16.32 7.90
C GLU A 33 7.31 -14.95 7.21
N PHE A 34 6.33 -14.12 7.61
CA PHE A 34 6.18 -12.76 7.09
C PHE A 34 7.39 -11.87 7.40
N ALA A 35 7.89 -11.94 8.63
CA ALA A 35 9.01 -11.15 9.10
C ALA A 35 10.35 -11.59 8.48
N ASN A 36 10.47 -12.85 8.05
CA ASN A 36 11.67 -13.39 7.44
C ASN A 36 12.04 -12.68 6.13
N CYS A 37 11.06 -12.16 5.38
CA CYS A 37 11.30 -11.40 4.15
C CYS A 37 12.21 -10.17 4.33
N PHE A 38 12.28 -9.62 5.55
CA PHE A 38 13.15 -8.49 5.89
C PHE A 38 14.10 -8.83 7.04
N GLY A 39 14.49 -10.12 7.16
CA GLY A 39 15.50 -10.58 8.12
C GLY A 39 15.06 -10.58 9.58
N ALA A 40 13.76 -10.46 9.86
CA ALA A 40 13.23 -10.30 11.21
C ALA A 40 12.52 -11.56 11.75
N LYS A 41 12.88 -12.75 11.26
CA LYS A 41 12.21 -14.02 11.59
C LYS A 41 12.02 -14.23 13.11
N THR A 42 13.10 -14.14 13.89
CA THR A 42 13.07 -14.33 15.35
C THR A 42 12.22 -13.27 16.06
N TRP A 43 12.22 -12.03 15.56
CA TRP A 43 11.34 -10.98 16.08
C TRP A 43 9.87 -11.34 15.87
N GLY A 44 9.53 -11.82 14.67
CA GLY A 44 8.17 -12.25 14.35
C GLY A 44 7.71 -13.44 15.19
N GLU A 45 8.59 -14.44 15.37
CA GLU A 45 8.32 -15.62 16.20
C GLU A 45 8.02 -15.22 17.66
N LEU A 46 8.87 -14.36 18.26
CA LEU A 46 8.66 -13.84 19.61
C LEU A 46 7.37 -13.03 19.74
N ALA A 47 7.04 -12.20 18.73
CA ALA A 47 5.81 -11.43 18.72
C ALA A 47 4.59 -12.36 18.74
N GLY A 48 4.50 -13.29 17.77
CA GLY A 48 3.35 -14.16 17.63
C GLY A 48 3.17 -15.14 18.79
N ALA A 49 4.26 -15.73 19.27
CA ALA A 49 4.22 -16.71 20.37
C ALA A 49 3.76 -16.11 21.71
N ASN A 50 3.86 -14.78 21.85
CA ASN A 50 3.61 -14.11 23.12
C ASN A 50 2.46 -13.10 23.08
N HIS A 51 1.87 -12.79 21.91
CA HIS A 51 0.92 -11.68 21.78
C HIS A 51 -0.32 -11.84 22.67
N ASP A 52 -0.78 -13.07 22.85
CA ASP A 52 -2.02 -13.41 23.54
C ASP A 52 -1.82 -14.16 24.87
N LEU A 53 -0.64 -14.08 25.47
CA LEU A 53 -0.35 -14.74 26.77
C LEU A 53 -1.38 -14.40 27.86
N GLY A 54 -1.95 -13.20 27.82
CA GLY A 54 -2.97 -12.78 28.78
C GLY A 54 -4.24 -13.64 28.74
N LYS A 55 -4.52 -14.29 27.60
CA LYS A 55 -5.62 -15.25 27.49
C LYS A 55 -5.38 -16.52 28.32
N GLY A 56 -4.14 -16.79 28.70
CA GLY A 56 -3.75 -17.88 29.60
C GLY A 56 -4.01 -17.63 31.09
N THR A 57 -4.58 -16.47 31.45
CA THR A 57 -4.93 -16.14 32.83
C THR A 57 -6.28 -16.74 33.23
N ARG A 58 -6.45 -17.06 34.52
CA ARG A 58 -7.73 -17.59 35.02
C ARG A 58 -8.90 -16.61 34.84
N PRO A 59 -8.75 -15.28 35.08
CA PRO A 59 -9.83 -14.32 34.84
C PRO A 59 -10.26 -14.27 33.37
N TRP A 60 -9.33 -14.34 32.40
CA TRP A 60 -9.70 -14.38 30.99
C TRP A 60 -10.48 -15.64 30.64
N GLN A 61 -10.01 -16.81 31.08
CA GLN A 61 -10.71 -18.07 30.82
C GLN A 61 -12.11 -18.10 31.45
N ALA A 62 -12.29 -17.45 32.62
CA ALA A 62 -13.58 -17.26 33.26
C ALA A 62 -14.50 -16.33 32.44
N TYR A 63 -13.96 -15.19 31.97
CA TYR A 63 -14.66 -14.26 31.10
C TYR A 63 -15.13 -14.93 29.81
N LEU A 64 -14.25 -15.63 29.10
CA LEU A 64 -14.57 -16.29 27.82
C LEU A 64 -15.72 -17.30 27.97
N ARG A 65 -15.70 -18.11 29.03
CA ARG A 65 -16.77 -19.08 29.33
C ARG A 65 -18.07 -18.40 29.71
N LYS A 66 -18.00 -17.37 30.55
CA LYS A 66 -19.17 -16.60 30.97
C LYS A 66 -19.86 -15.92 29.79
N SER A 67 -19.09 -15.39 28.83
CA SER A 67 -19.61 -14.78 27.60
C SER A 67 -20.27 -15.77 26.64
N ASN A 68 -20.09 -17.08 26.85
CA ASN A 68 -20.74 -18.15 26.09
C ASN A 68 -21.66 -19.00 26.99
N ASP A 69 -22.15 -18.43 28.10
CA ASP A 69 -23.08 -19.06 29.04
C ASP A 69 -22.62 -20.41 29.65
N ILE A 70 -21.30 -20.63 29.73
CA ILE A 70 -20.70 -21.83 30.32
C ILE A 70 -20.30 -21.56 31.77
N ILE A 71 -20.68 -22.48 32.67
CA ILE A 71 -20.31 -22.46 34.09
C ILE A 71 -19.50 -23.71 34.40
N ASP A 72 -18.22 -23.53 34.73
CA ASP A 72 -17.31 -24.59 35.15
C ASP A 72 -16.39 -24.12 36.30
N GLU A 73 -15.30 -24.85 36.54
CA GLU A 73 -14.31 -24.54 37.58
C GLU A 73 -13.67 -23.13 37.48
N PHE A 74 -13.73 -22.48 36.31
CA PHE A 74 -13.20 -21.13 36.12
C PHE A 74 -14.16 -20.04 36.59
N ALA A 75 -15.45 -20.33 36.77
CA ALA A 75 -16.48 -19.33 37.10
C ALA A 75 -16.15 -18.50 38.36
N LYS A 76 -15.45 -19.09 39.34
CA LYS A 76 -15.00 -18.42 40.57
C LYS A 76 -13.93 -17.33 40.36
N TYR A 77 -13.31 -17.25 39.18
CA TYR A 77 -12.29 -16.26 38.84
C TYR A 77 -12.84 -15.13 37.96
N TYR A 78 -14.15 -15.06 37.73
CA TYR A 78 -14.76 -14.01 36.92
C TYR A 78 -14.79 -12.67 37.67
N GLU A 79 -14.11 -11.67 37.12
CA GLU A 79 -14.00 -10.32 37.69
C GLU A 79 -14.40 -9.21 36.68
N GLY A 80 -15.13 -9.57 35.63
CA GLY A 80 -15.46 -8.68 34.50
C GLY A 80 -14.59 -8.96 33.27
N HIS A 81 -14.46 -7.97 32.37
CA HIS A 81 -13.62 -8.10 31.17
C HIS A 81 -12.15 -7.79 31.53
N PRO A 82 -11.24 -8.78 31.56
CA PRO A 82 -9.86 -8.54 31.90
C PRO A 82 -9.11 -7.92 30.71
N ASN A 83 -8.07 -7.14 31.00
CA ASN A 83 -7.15 -6.68 29.97
C ASN A 83 -6.09 -7.77 29.72
N HIS A 84 -6.13 -8.42 28.57
CA HIS A 84 -5.19 -9.49 28.21
C HIS A 84 -4.03 -9.01 27.34
N ALA A 85 -4.26 -7.99 26.50
CA ALA A 85 -3.34 -7.58 25.44
C ALA A 85 -1.99 -7.03 25.93
N ALA A 86 -1.89 -6.65 27.22
CA ALA A 86 -0.65 -6.13 27.79
C ALA A 86 0.27 -7.20 28.39
N VAL A 87 -0.23 -8.41 28.69
CA VAL A 87 0.52 -9.43 29.43
C VAL A 87 1.74 -9.93 28.65
N GLY A 88 1.57 -10.20 27.35
CA GLY A 88 2.70 -10.56 26.48
C GLY A 88 3.74 -9.45 26.35
N ALA A 89 3.28 -8.20 26.25
CA ALA A 89 4.15 -7.02 26.17
C ALA A 89 4.97 -6.84 27.46
N GLN A 90 4.35 -7.03 28.64
CA GLN A 90 5.04 -7.01 29.94
C GLN A 90 6.11 -8.10 30.02
N TRP A 91 5.76 -9.32 29.63
CA TRP A 91 6.68 -10.45 29.65
C TRP A 91 7.93 -10.16 28.81
N LEU A 92 7.76 -9.75 27.55
CA LEU A 92 8.89 -9.44 26.67
C LEU A 92 9.75 -8.29 27.20
N ASN A 93 9.13 -7.19 27.66
CA ASN A 93 9.85 -6.04 28.19
C ASN A 93 10.66 -6.36 29.45
N ASN A 94 10.17 -7.27 30.30
CA ASN A 94 10.88 -7.69 31.51
C ASN A 94 12.07 -8.61 31.21
N ASN A 95 12.05 -9.32 30.09
CA ASN A 95 13.09 -10.28 29.70
C ASN A 95 14.11 -9.69 28.70
N SER A 96 13.81 -8.57 28.04
CA SER A 96 14.74 -7.85 27.17
C SER A 96 14.44 -6.36 27.11
N ARG A 97 15.44 -5.52 27.46
CA ARG A 97 15.29 -4.07 27.52
C ARG A 97 15.07 -3.42 26.16
N GLU A 98 15.73 -3.91 25.13
CA GLU A 98 15.69 -3.30 23.79
C GLU A 98 14.70 -4.02 22.90
N ALA A 99 14.95 -5.28 22.59
CA ALA A 99 14.07 -6.06 21.72
C ALA A 99 12.68 -6.25 22.34
N GLY A 100 12.62 -6.56 23.63
CA GLY A 100 11.36 -6.73 24.35
C GLY A 100 10.51 -5.46 24.33
N LYS A 101 11.12 -4.28 24.43
CA LYS A 101 10.42 -2.99 24.33
C LYS A 101 9.83 -2.74 22.94
N LEU A 102 10.55 -3.06 21.86
CA LEU A 102 10.04 -2.89 20.50
C LEU A 102 8.87 -3.86 20.21
N LEU A 103 9.00 -5.11 20.64
CA LEU A 103 7.94 -6.12 20.52
C LEU A 103 6.72 -5.77 21.38
N ALA A 104 6.92 -5.16 22.54
CA ALA A 104 5.85 -4.70 23.42
C ALA A 104 4.92 -3.68 22.74
N TYR A 105 5.41 -2.82 21.84
CA TYR A 105 4.54 -1.95 21.03
C TYR A 105 3.59 -2.76 20.14
N CYS A 106 4.12 -3.80 19.49
CA CYS A 106 3.35 -4.63 18.57
C CYS A 106 2.24 -5.37 19.35
N ILE A 107 2.62 -6.01 20.46
CA ILE A 107 1.69 -6.79 21.27
C ILE A 107 0.68 -5.88 21.97
N ALA A 108 1.08 -4.82 22.65
CA ALA A 108 0.11 -3.97 23.37
C ALA A 108 -0.89 -3.26 22.43
N GLY A 109 -0.61 -3.24 21.13
CA GLY A 109 -1.43 -2.63 20.09
C GLY A 109 -2.19 -3.60 19.19
N HIS A 110 -2.03 -4.93 19.30
CA HIS A 110 -2.54 -5.88 18.28
C HIS A 110 -4.07 -5.87 18.11
N HIS A 111 -4.83 -5.38 19.09
CA HIS A 111 -6.28 -5.13 18.95
C HIS A 111 -6.65 -3.65 18.74
N GLY A 112 -5.97 -2.72 19.45
CA GLY A 112 -6.37 -1.30 19.51
C GLY A 112 -5.58 -0.35 18.61
N GLY A 113 -4.51 -0.85 17.98
CA GLY A 113 -3.51 -0.05 17.27
C GLY A 113 -2.28 0.30 18.12
N LEU A 114 -1.21 0.73 17.45
CA LEU A 114 0.07 1.06 18.07
C LEU A 114 -0.08 2.18 19.10
N PRO A 115 0.27 1.96 20.38
CA PRO A 115 0.18 2.96 21.42
C PRO A 115 1.34 3.96 21.36
N ASN A 116 1.13 5.15 21.91
CA ASN A 116 2.23 6.06 22.25
C ASN A 116 3.01 5.53 23.46
N TRP A 117 4.29 5.88 23.57
CA TRP A 117 5.08 5.60 24.79
C TRP A 117 4.43 6.25 26.02
N ASN A 118 4.17 7.55 25.90
CA ASN A 118 3.56 8.40 26.91
C ASN A 118 2.20 8.90 26.38
N ASP A 119 1.18 8.76 27.21
CA ASP A 119 -0.20 9.18 26.99
C ASP A 119 -0.88 9.16 28.38
N SER A 120 -2.21 9.01 28.45
CA SER A 120 -2.87 8.68 29.73
C SER A 120 -2.34 7.34 30.32
N PRO A 121 -2.29 7.19 31.65
CA PRO A 121 -1.72 5.99 32.30
C PRO A 121 -2.34 4.64 31.89
N LEU A 122 -3.58 4.63 31.39
CA LEU A 122 -4.27 3.42 30.94
C LEU A 122 -4.10 3.16 29.43
N ALA A 123 -3.84 4.20 28.63
CA ALA A 123 -3.69 4.07 27.18
C ALA A 123 -2.23 3.90 26.74
N SER A 124 -1.29 4.48 27.48
CA SER A 124 0.13 4.51 27.12
C SER A 124 0.79 3.13 27.24
N LEU A 125 1.81 2.89 26.41
CA LEU A 125 2.59 1.65 26.52
C LEU A 125 3.29 1.59 27.89
N GLU A 126 3.88 2.68 28.34
CA GLU A 126 4.60 2.72 29.62
C GLU A 126 3.67 2.35 30.79
N GLY A 127 2.45 2.89 30.80
CA GLY A 127 1.45 2.60 31.82
C GLY A 127 1.03 1.14 31.82
N LYS A 128 0.76 0.56 30.64
CA LYS A 128 0.46 -0.87 30.49
C LYS A 128 1.60 -1.77 31.00
N LEU A 129 2.86 -1.39 30.72
CA LEU A 129 4.04 -2.15 31.13
C LEU A 129 4.33 -2.09 32.64
N LYS A 130 3.88 -1.03 33.33
CA LYS A 130 4.05 -0.86 34.79
C LYS A 130 2.99 -1.57 35.64
N GLN A 131 1.94 -2.12 35.02
CA GLN A 131 0.92 -2.88 35.75
C GLN A 131 1.49 -4.21 36.30
N PRO A 132 0.93 -4.74 37.41
CA PRO A 132 1.37 -6.02 37.95
C PRO A 132 1.25 -7.14 36.91
N PHE A 133 2.29 -7.96 36.80
CA PHE A 133 2.28 -9.14 35.92
C PHE A 133 1.39 -10.24 36.52
N PRO A 134 0.36 -10.72 35.82
CA PRO A 134 -0.54 -11.74 36.36
C PRO A 134 0.06 -13.14 36.33
N GLU A 135 -0.53 -14.07 37.08
CA GLU A 135 -0.23 -15.50 36.96
C GLU A 135 -0.79 -16.03 35.63
N VAL A 136 0.11 -16.51 34.75
CA VAL A 136 -0.22 -17.10 33.44
C VAL A 136 0.04 -18.59 33.50
N ALA A 137 -0.96 -19.39 33.14
CA ALA A 137 -0.89 -20.85 33.26
C ALA A 137 -0.33 -21.56 32.02
N VAL A 138 -0.18 -20.86 30.90
CA VAL A 138 0.48 -21.36 29.68
C VAL A 138 1.96 -20.99 29.69
N PRO A 139 2.85 -21.88 29.21
CA PRO A 139 4.27 -21.61 29.17
C PRO A 139 4.57 -20.43 28.24
N CYS A 140 5.42 -19.52 28.69
CA CYS A 140 5.98 -18.47 27.85
C CYS A 140 7.09 -19.08 26.99
N ILE A 141 7.01 -18.92 25.67
CA ILE A 141 8.05 -19.43 24.76
C ILE A 141 9.19 -18.41 24.71
N VAL A 142 10.38 -18.85 25.11
CA VAL A 142 11.60 -18.04 25.10
C VAL A 142 12.51 -18.56 24.00
N SER A 143 12.56 -17.86 22.87
CA SER A 143 13.74 -17.90 22.01
C SER A 143 14.76 -16.87 22.52
N GLU A 144 16.03 -17.01 22.17
CA GLU A 144 17.02 -15.97 22.43
C GLU A 144 16.55 -14.65 21.81
N PHE A 145 16.59 -13.57 22.60
CA PHE A 145 16.20 -12.26 22.12
C PHE A 145 17.22 -11.74 21.11
N PRO A 146 16.78 -11.21 19.95
CA PRO A 146 17.68 -10.58 19.01
C PRO A 146 18.33 -9.35 19.63
N THR A 147 19.64 -9.21 19.43
CA THR A 147 20.44 -8.11 20.00
C THR A 147 20.47 -6.87 19.12
N ASN A 148 20.22 -7.02 17.81
CA ASN A 148 20.25 -5.92 16.86
C ASN A 148 19.04 -5.97 15.92
N PRO A 149 18.56 -4.80 15.45
CA PRO A 149 17.59 -4.77 14.37
C PRO A 149 18.21 -5.29 13.06
N PRO A 150 17.41 -5.84 12.13
CA PRO A 150 17.89 -6.44 10.89
C PRO A 150 18.14 -5.39 9.78
N PHE A 151 18.64 -4.20 10.15
CA PHE A 151 18.93 -3.12 9.22
C PHE A 151 20.17 -2.34 9.62
N ILE A 152 20.78 -1.68 8.64
CA ILE A 152 21.94 -0.80 8.87
C ILE A 152 21.43 0.47 9.54
N ILE A 153 21.95 0.75 10.74
CA ILE A 153 21.57 1.94 11.52
C ILE A 153 22.13 3.19 10.86
N ASP A 154 21.23 4.13 10.57
CA ASP A 154 21.54 5.50 10.15
C ASP A 154 21.30 6.42 11.37
N PRO A 155 22.36 6.99 11.99
CA PRO A 155 22.22 7.80 13.20
C PRO A 155 21.26 8.99 13.05
N ASP A 156 21.21 9.61 11.87
CA ASP A 156 20.36 10.77 11.61
C ASP A 156 18.88 10.38 11.42
N ARG A 157 18.63 9.11 11.07
CA ARG A 157 17.29 8.56 10.79
C ARG A 157 16.86 7.47 11.76
N PHE A 158 17.65 7.21 12.82
CA PHE A 158 17.46 6.06 13.70
C PHE A 158 16.05 5.96 14.29
N GLY A 159 15.49 7.08 14.76
CA GLY A 159 14.12 7.13 15.26
C GLY A 159 13.07 6.77 14.20
N PHE A 160 13.28 7.20 12.95
CA PHE A 160 12.42 6.84 11.83
C PHE A 160 12.55 5.36 11.46
N GLN A 161 13.77 4.81 11.42
CA GLN A 161 14.00 3.39 11.13
C GLN A 161 13.34 2.49 12.17
N LEU A 162 13.49 2.82 13.47
CA LEU A 162 12.88 2.06 14.56
C LEU A 162 11.36 2.06 14.49
N GLN A 163 10.71 3.22 14.33
CA GLN A 163 9.25 3.27 14.25
C GLN A 163 8.71 2.57 13.01
N PHE A 164 9.47 2.60 11.90
CA PHE A 164 9.10 1.90 10.68
C PHE A 164 9.19 0.39 10.88
N PHE A 165 10.28 -0.10 11.47
CA PHE A 165 10.49 -1.50 11.80
C PHE A 165 9.42 -2.05 12.75
N VAL A 166 9.09 -1.32 13.83
CA VAL A 166 7.99 -1.68 14.73
C VAL A 166 6.68 -1.80 13.97
N ARG A 167 6.39 -0.87 13.03
CA ARG A 167 5.16 -0.92 12.23
C ARG A 167 5.15 -2.09 11.24
N MET A 168 6.30 -2.47 10.69
CA MET A 168 6.43 -3.66 9.84
C MET A 168 6.24 -4.96 10.62
N LEU A 169 6.81 -5.08 11.82
CA LEU A 169 6.55 -6.22 12.72
C LEU A 169 5.10 -6.28 13.17
N PHE A 170 4.52 -5.12 13.53
CA PHE A 170 3.11 -5.01 13.88
C PHE A 170 2.19 -5.45 12.74
N SER A 171 2.52 -5.08 11.51
CA SER A 171 1.83 -5.54 10.32
C SER A 171 1.84 -7.06 10.19
N CYS A 172 3.00 -7.70 10.39
CA CYS A 172 3.13 -9.16 10.36
C CYS A 172 2.26 -9.81 11.44
N LEU A 173 2.35 -9.32 12.68
CA LEU A 173 1.63 -9.89 13.83
C LEU A 173 0.12 -9.80 13.64
N VAL A 174 -0.37 -8.61 13.29
CA VAL A 174 -1.80 -8.39 13.09
C VAL A 174 -2.33 -9.21 11.92
N ASP A 175 -1.60 -9.30 10.80
CA ASP A 175 -2.09 -10.13 9.70
C ASP A 175 -2.14 -11.61 10.09
N ALA A 176 -1.11 -12.13 10.76
CA ALA A 176 -1.06 -13.51 11.23
C ALA A 176 -2.19 -13.84 12.23
N ASP A 177 -2.44 -12.98 13.22
CA ASP A 177 -3.53 -13.15 14.20
C ASP A 177 -4.91 -13.21 13.51
N PHE A 178 -5.16 -12.30 12.56
CA PHE A 178 -6.41 -12.31 11.80
C PHE A 178 -6.54 -13.54 10.90
N LEU A 179 -5.46 -13.97 10.24
CA LEU A 179 -5.46 -15.13 9.35
C LEU A 179 -5.72 -16.44 10.10
N ASP A 180 -5.07 -16.62 11.24
CA ASP A 180 -5.24 -17.83 12.06
C ASP A 180 -6.62 -17.87 12.72
N THR A 181 -7.10 -16.72 13.19
CA THR A 181 -8.49 -16.58 13.69
C THR A 181 -9.50 -16.90 12.58
N GLU A 182 -9.31 -16.38 11.36
CA GLU A 182 -10.16 -16.67 10.20
C GLU A 182 -10.14 -18.16 9.83
N ALA A 183 -8.96 -18.78 9.76
CA ALA A 183 -8.80 -20.20 9.41
C ALA A 183 -9.45 -21.14 10.43
N SER A 184 -9.40 -20.77 11.72
CA SER A 184 -9.99 -21.55 12.81
C SER A 184 -11.50 -21.39 12.89
N LEU A 185 -12.00 -20.15 12.77
CA LEU A 185 -13.42 -19.85 12.98
C LEU A 185 -14.30 -19.98 11.72
N ASP A 186 -13.75 -19.74 10.52
CA ASP A 186 -14.49 -19.78 9.26
C ASP A 186 -13.67 -20.44 8.13
N LYS A 187 -13.67 -21.77 8.13
CA LYS A 187 -12.99 -22.59 7.11
C LYS A 187 -13.47 -22.35 5.68
N LYS A 188 -14.69 -21.82 5.49
CA LYS A 188 -15.18 -21.47 4.15
C LYS A 188 -14.52 -20.18 3.67
N LYS A 189 -14.43 -19.17 4.55
CA LYS A 189 -13.80 -17.88 4.26
C LYS A 189 -12.27 -17.94 4.12
N SER A 190 -11.61 -18.90 4.75
CA SER A 190 -10.17 -19.11 4.53
C SER A 190 -9.84 -19.77 3.18
N GLY A 191 -10.65 -20.74 2.73
CA GLY A 191 -10.50 -21.43 1.43
C GLY A 191 -10.84 -20.58 0.20
N TRP A 192 -11.01 -19.30 0.43
CA TRP A 192 -11.66 -18.32 -0.40
C TRP A 192 -10.58 -17.34 -0.93
N ARG A 193 -9.49 -17.14 -0.18
CA ARG A 193 -8.33 -16.37 -0.62
C ARG A 193 -7.81 -16.92 -1.95
N SER A 194 -7.74 -16.06 -2.95
CA SER A 194 -7.40 -16.43 -4.32
C SER A 194 -5.98 -16.97 -4.41
N THR A 195 -5.80 -18.03 -5.19
CA THR A 195 -4.48 -18.40 -5.69
C THR A 195 -4.16 -17.40 -6.79
N TYR A 196 -3.25 -16.48 -6.50
CA TYR A 196 -2.82 -15.49 -7.46
C TYR A 196 -1.82 -16.09 -8.46
N PRO A 197 -1.83 -15.64 -9.73
CA PRO A 197 -0.80 -16.01 -10.69
C PRO A 197 0.57 -15.48 -10.24
N GLU A 198 1.60 -16.29 -10.48
CA GLU A 198 2.99 -15.94 -10.17
C GLU A 198 3.52 -14.86 -11.13
N ILE A 199 4.53 -14.09 -10.71
CA ILE A 199 5.14 -13.03 -11.54
C ILE A 199 5.63 -13.53 -12.91
N ILE A 200 6.06 -14.80 -12.99
CA ILE A 200 6.50 -15.41 -14.25
C ILE A 200 5.32 -15.57 -15.23
N GLU A 201 4.17 -16.01 -14.73
CA GLU A 201 2.96 -16.13 -15.54
C GLU A 201 2.47 -14.75 -16.00
N LEU A 202 2.50 -13.76 -15.11
CA LEU A 202 2.15 -12.38 -15.44
C LEU A 202 3.07 -11.77 -16.50
N HIS A 203 4.37 -12.09 -16.44
CA HIS A 203 5.34 -11.69 -17.46
C HIS A 203 4.94 -12.25 -18.83
N GLU A 204 4.56 -13.52 -18.91
CA GLU A 204 4.15 -14.17 -20.17
C GLU A 204 2.84 -13.59 -20.71
N ARG A 205 1.82 -13.44 -19.86
CA ARG A 205 0.53 -12.82 -20.22
C ARG A 205 0.72 -11.41 -20.77
N PHE A 206 1.51 -10.59 -20.06
CA PHE A 206 1.83 -9.22 -20.48
C PHE A 206 2.45 -9.19 -21.86
N TRP A 207 3.52 -9.96 -22.11
CA TRP A 207 4.21 -9.92 -23.40
C TRP A 207 3.34 -10.46 -24.55
N SER A 208 2.48 -11.43 -24.28
CA SER A 208 1.52 -11.91 -25.27
C SER A 208 0.56 -10.80 -25.70
N ALA A 209 -0.06 -10.09 -24.75
CA ALA A 209 -0.99 -9.00 -25.05
C ALA A 209 -0.27 -7.77 -25.62
N PHE A 210 0.89 -7.43 -25.06
CA PHE A 210 1.66 -6.25 -25.44
C PHE A 210 2.25 -6.37 -26.85
N ASN A 211 2.71 -7.56 -27.26
CA ASN A 211 3.19 -7.76 -28.64
C ASN A 211 2.09 -7.58 -29.68
N VAL A 212 0.85 -8.01 -29.39
CA VAL A 212 -0.29 -7.74 -30.29
C VAL A 212 -0.53 -6.25 -30.47
N LEU A 213 -0.49 -5.47 -29.38
CA LEU A 213 -0.59 -4.00 -29.45
C LEU A 213 0.56 -3.38 -30.24
N ARG A 214 1.78 -3.89 -30.04
CA ARG A 214 3.00 -3.40 -30.69
C ARG A 214 3.01 -3.69 -32.19
N ASP A 215 2.57 -4.88 -32.60
CA ASP A 215 2.48 -5.31 -34.01
C ASP A 215 1.38 -4.55 -34.76
N GLY A 216 0.30 -4.17 -34.06
CA GLY A 216 -0.77 -3.33 -34.61
C GLY A 216 -0.45 -1.84 -34.68
N ALA A 217 0.66 -1.38 -34.08
CA ALA A 217 1.01 0.03 -34.05
C ALA A 217 1.69 0.49 -35.35
N GLU A 218 1.28 1.65 -35.88
CA GLU A 218 1.88 2.22 -37.09
C GLU A 218 3.31 2.75 -36.78
N GLN A 219 4.32 1.97 -37.15
CA GLN A 219 5.73 2.25 -36.83
C GLN A 219 6.34 3.42 -37.62
N THR A 220 5.66 3.90 -38.67
CA THR A 220 6.09 5.08 -39.45
C THR A 220 5.90 6.37 -38.65
N LEU A 221 5.01 6.39 -37.66
CA LEU A 221 4.78 7.55 -36.80
C LEU A 221 5.96 7.75 -35.85
N ASN A 222 6.58 8.94 -35.89
CA ASN A 222 7.70 9.30 -35.02
C ASN A 222 7.43 8.99 -33.54
N VAL A 223 6.19 9.19 -33.10
CA VAL A 223 5.72 8.92 -31.74
C VAL A 223 5.93 7.46 -31.33
N ASN A 224 5.58 6.51 -32.20
CA ASN A 224 5.71 5.09 -31.91
C ASN A 224 7.19 4.67 -31.92
N ARG A 225 8.01 5.26 -32.78
CA ARG A 225 9.47 5.10 -32.73
C ARG A 225 10.06 5.59 -31.40
N GLN A 226 9.64 6.75 -30.89
CA GLN A 226 10.09 7.23 -29.58
C GLN A 226 9.61 6.33 -28.43
N ARG A 227 8.39 5.78 -28.52
CA ARG A 227 7.88 4.81 -27.54
C ARG A 227 8.70 3.53 -27.52
N GLU A 228 9.16 3.06 -28.68
CA GLU A 228 10.05 1.89 -28.76
C GLU A 228 11.40 2.18 -28.11
N LEU A 229 12.00 3.35 -28.34
CA LEU A 229 13.25 3.75 -27.66
C LEU A 229 13.07 3.81 -26.15
N VAL A 230 11.96 4.37 -25.67
CA VAL A 230 11.62 4.37 -24.23
C VAL A 230 11.50 2.95 -23.68
N LEU A 231 10.87 2.04 -24.44
CA LEU A 231 10.78 0.63 -24.05
C LEU A 231 12.16 -0.03 -24.00
N GLU A 232 13.01 0.17 -25.01
CA GLU A 232 14.37 -0.37 -25.05
C GLU A 232 15.20 0.08 -23.84
N ASP A 233 15.17 1.38 -23.52
CA ASP A 233 15.84 1.95 -22.33
C ASP A 233 15.31 1.31 -21.03
N CYS A 234 13.99 1.17 -20.90
CA CYS A 234 13.36 0.45 -19.80
C CYS A 234 13.89 -0.98 -19.69
N LEU A 235 13.93 -1.75 -20.78
CA LEU A 235 14.37 -3.15 -20.75
C LEU A 235 15.85 -3.27 -20.40
N GLN A 236 16.71 -2.39 -20.90
CA GLN A 236 18.13 -2.36 -20.55
C GLN A 236 18.34 -2.04 -19.07
N ALA A 237 17.57 -1.10 -18.51
CA ALA A 237 17.67 -0.74 -17.09
C ALA A 237 17.25 -1.88 -16.14
N THR A 238 16.52 -2.90 -16.61
CA THR A 238 16.11 -4.06 -15.78
C THR A 238 17.30 -4.85 -15.25
N GLU A 239 18.46 -4.75 -15.89
CA GLU A 239 19.69 -5.45 -15.49
C GLU A 239 20.35 -4.86 -14.25
N LEU A 240 20.06 -3.60 -13.95
CA LEU A 240 20.62 -2.86 -12.84
C LEU A 240 20.12 -3.43 -11.51
N LYS A 241 20.91 -3.29 -10.45
CA LYS A 241 20.52 -3.75 -9.10
C LYS A 241 19.24 -3.04 -8.61
N PRO A 242 18.43 -3.68 -7.74
CA PRO A 242 17.30 -3.02 -7.06
C PRO A 242 17.69 -1.71 -6.38
N GLY A 243 16.73 -0.79 -6.25
CA GLY A 243 16.94 0.53 -5.63
C GLY A 243 16.03 1.59 -6.23
N LEU A 244 16.55 2.82 -6.31
CA LEU A 244 15.81 3.99 -6.81
C LEU A 244 16.05 4.19 -8.31
N PHE A 245 14.96 4.41 -9.04
CA PHE A 245 14.95 4.74 -10.45
C PHE A 245 14.04 5.93 -10.73
N SER A 246 14.38 6.71 -11.75
CA SER A 246 13.53 7.75 -12.33
C SER A 246 13.15 7.34 -13.76
N LEU A 247 11.91 7.59 -14.15
CA LEU A 247 11.43 7.43 -15.52
C LEU A 247 10.88 8.77 -16.01
N THR A 248 11.76 9.58 -16.58
CA THR A 248 11.42 10.93 -17.08
C THR A 248 11.01 10.88 -18.54
N VAL A 249 9.71 10.81 -18.80
CA VAL A 249 9.15 10.67 -20.16
C VAL A 249 7.95 11.61 -20.31
N PRO A 250 7.85 12.41 -21.39
CA PRO A 250 6.74 13.33 -21.58
C PRO A 250 5.39 12.60 -21.74
N THR A 251 4.29 13.32 -21.52
CA THR A 251 2.93 12.76 -21.66
C THR A 251 2.71 12.19 -23.06
N GLY A 252 2.11 11.01 -23.15
CA GLY A 252 1.92 10.29 -24.41
C GLY A 252 3.14 9.47 -24.88
N GLY A 253 4.29 9.55 -24.20
CA GLY A 253 5.51 8.78 -24.50
C GLY A 253 5.49 7.30 -24.07
N GLY A 254 4.33 6.76 -23.64
CA GLY A 254 4.19 5.33 -23.32
C GLY A 254 4.58 4.92 -21.89
N LYS A 255 4.70 5.87 -20.95
CA LYS A 255 5.10 5.64 -19.54
C LYS A 255 4.44 4.44 -18.87
N THR A 256 3.11 4.33 -18.95
CA THR A 256 2.33 3.34 -18.21
C THR A 256 2.73 1.91 -18.56
N LEU A 257 2.71 1.54 -19.85
CA LEU A 257 3.07 0.19 -20.26
C LEU A 257 4.60 -0.04 -20.24
N ALA A 258 5.41 0.98 -20.50
CA ALA A 258 6.87 0.85 -20.44
C ALA A 258 7.37 0.63 -19.00
N SER A 259 6.79 1.33 -18.01
CA SER A 259 7.10 1.12 -16.59
C SER A 259 6.63 -0.24 -16.09
N LEU A 260 5.46 -0.73 -16.54
CA LEU A 260 5.00 -2.08 -16.24
C LEU A 260 5.91 -3.15 -16.88
N ALA A 261 6.36 -2.93 -18.12
CA ALA A 261 7.31 -3.81 -18.79
C ALA A 261 8.64 -3.88 -18.02
N PHE A 262 9.18 -2.73 -17.60
CA PHE A 262 10.34 -2.70 -16.70
C PHE A 262 10.06 -3.51 -15.44
N ALA A 263 8.93 -3.27 -14.78
CA ALA A 263 8.62 -3.89 -13.50
C ALA A 263 8.54 -5.41 -13.62
N LEU A 264 7.82 -5.96 -14.60
CA LEU A 264 7.71 -7.41 -14.76
C LEU A 264 9.07 -8.07 -15.07
N ASN A 265 9.89 -7.47 -15.92
CA ASN A 265 11.21 -8.00 -16.25
C ASN A 265 12.18 -7.91 -15.06
N HIS A 266 12.21 -6.78 -14.36
CA HIS A 266 13.04 -6.59 -13.18
C HIS A 266 12.56 -7.48 -12.02
N ALA A 267 11.24 -7.70 -11.89
CA ALA A 267 10.67 -8.58 -10.88
C ALA A 267 11.06 -10.03 -11.11
N LYS A 268 10.94 -10.51 -12.35
CA LYS A 268 11.40 -11.84 -12.76
C LYS A 268 12.90 -12.03 -12.49
N ARG A 269 13.74 -11.05 -12.85
CA ARG A 269 15.20 -11.13 -12.68
C ARG A 269 15.64 -11.12 -11.21
N HIS A 270 15.05 -10.24 -10.41
CA HIS A 270 15.45 -10.03 -9.01
C HIS A 270 14.51 -10.72 -8.01
N LYS A 271 13.64 -11.62 -8.49
CA LYS A 271 12.68 -12.39 -7.69
C LYS A 271 11.82 -11.49 -6.77
N LYS A 272 11.35 -10.36 -7.32
CA LYS A 272 10.43 -9.47 -6.61
C LYS A 272 9.08 -10.14 -6.47
N ARG A 273 8.41 -9.90 -5.35
CA ARG A 273 7.18 -10.58 -4.96
C ARG A 273 5.94 -10.01 -5.65
N ARG A 274 5.95 -8.71 -5.96
CA ARG A 274 4.77 -7.99 -6.47
C ARG A 274 5.12 -6.65 -7.11
N ILE A 275 4.14 -6.07 -7.77
CA ILE A 275 4.17 -4.73 -8.35
C ILE A 275 3.07 -3.89 -7.70
N ILE A 276 3.40 -2.70 -7.22
CA ILE A 276 2.45 -1.75 -6.63
C ILE A 276 2.49 -0.48 -7.48
N TYR A 277 1.38 -0.15 -8.14
CA TYR A 277 1.22 1.05 -8.93
C TYR A 277 0.51 2.13 -8.12
N VAL A 278 1.21 3.21 -7.81
CA VAL A 278 0.75 4.31 -6.96
C VAL A 278 0.49 5.53 -7.82
N ILE A 279 -0.75 6.01 -7.82
CA ILE A 279 -1.19 7.16 -8.64
C ILE A 279 -1.66 8.34 -7.80
N PRO A 280 -1.60 9.58 -8.32
CA PRO A 280 -2.02 10.75 -7.55
C PRO A 280 -3.54 10.98 -7.54
N PHE A 281 -4.22 10.77 -8.67
CA PHE A 281 -5.62 11.14 -8.83
C PHE A 281 -6.53 9.92 -8.93
N THR A 282 -7.61 9.93 -8.16
CA THR A 282 -8.63 8.87 -8.19
C THR A 282 -9.36 8.80 -9.53
N SER A 283 -9.39 9.87 -10.33
CA SER A 283 -10.10 9.87 -11.62
C SER A 283 -9.43 9.04 -12.71
N ILE A 284 -8.16 8.65 -12.53
CA ILE A 284 -7.37 7.89 -13.53
C ILE A 284 -7.18 6.43 -13.07
N ILE A 285 -7.56 6.11 -11.83
CA ILE A 285 -7.31 4.78 -11.25
C ILE A 285 -8.02 3.66 -12.00
N GLU A 286 -9.31 3.85 -12.26
CA GLU A 286 -10.16 2.85 -12.93
C GLU A 286 -9.65 2.61 -14.36
N GLN A 287 -9.17 3.66 -15.03
CA GLN A 287 -8.59 3.56 -16.37
C GLN A 287 -7.27 2.79 -16.35
N ASN A 288 -6.35 3.11 -15.46
CA ASN A 288 -5.07 2.40 -15.37
C ASN A 288 -5.25 0.95 -14.90
N ALA A 289 -6.15 0.71 -13.94
CA ALA A 289 -6.50 -0.62 -13.48
C ALA A 289 -7.09 -1.47 -14.61
N LYS A 290 -7.98 -0.90 -15.44
CA LYS A 290 -8.51 -1.56 -16.64
C LYS A 290 -7.39 -1.93 -17.62
N VAL A 291 -6.47 -1.00 -17.92
CA VAL A 291 -5.33 -1.29 -18.80
C VAL A 291 -4.49 -2.46 -18.26
N PHE A 292 -4.28 -2.54 -16.95
CA PHE A 292 -3.54 -3.66 -16.36
C PHE A 292 -4.32 -4.97 -16.39
N ARG A 293 -5.64 -4.95 -16.15
CA ARG A 293 -6.50 -6.12 -16.28
C ARG A 293 -6.50 -6.66 -17.71
N ASP A 294 -6.60 -5.78 -18.71
CA ASP A 294 -6.53 -6.14 -20.13
C ASP A 294 -5.18 -6.79 -20.51
N MET A 295 -4.09 -6.39 -19.85
CA MET A 295 -2.74 -6.94 -20.11
C MET A 295 -2.41 -8.21 -19.30
N LEU A 296 -2.94 -8.35 -18.09
CA LEU A 296 -2.49 -9.33 -17.09
C LEU A 296 -3.56 -10.36 -16.70
N GLY A 297 -4.83 -10.06 -16.93
CA GLY A 297 -5.99 -10.79 -16.43
C GLY A 297 -6.60 -10.16 -15.17
N ASP A 298 -7.91 -10.33 -15.00
CA ASP A 298 -8.68 -9.81 -13.86
C ASP A 298 -8.26 -10.45 -12.53
N ASP A 299 -7.82 -11.71 -12.55
CA ASP A 299 -7.37 -12.49 -11.41
C ASP A 299 -6.04 -11.99 -10.79
N ALA A 300 -5.33 -11.10 -11.48
CA ALA A 300 -4.01 -10.62 -11.07
C ALA A 300 -4.00 -9.22 -10.43
N VAL A 301 -5.03 -8.40 -10.68
CA VAL A 301 -5.01 -6.96 -10.41
C VAL A 301 -5.98 -6.59 -9.30
N LEU A 302 -5.43 -6.14 -8.17
CA LEU A 302 -6.18 -5.57 -7.06
C LEU A 302 -6.25 -4.05 -7.17
N GLU A 303 -7.45 -3.49 -7.14
CA GLU A 303 -7.69 -2.05 -7.08
C GLU A 303 -8.08 -1.63 -5.67
N HIS A 304 -7.35 -0.68 -5.07
CA HIS A 304 -7.61 -0.21 -3.70
C HIS A 304 -7.49 1.31 -3.60
N HIS A 305 -8.64 2.01 -3.55
CA HIS A 305 -8.72 3.43 -3.23
C HIS A 305 -10.03 3.78 -2.52
N CYS A 306 -10.12 4.99 -1.99
CA CYS A 306 -11.24 5.44 -1.16
C CYS A 306 -12.63 5.42 -1.85
N ASN A 307 -12.68 5.39 -3.18
CA ASN A 307 -13.92 5.38 -3.95
C ASN A 307 -14.31 3.97 -4.43
N PHE A 308 -13.43 2.98 -4.27
CA PHE A 308 -13.71 1.60 -4.62
C PHE A 308 -14.19 0.88 -3.37
N LEU A 309 -15.49 0.69 -3.28
CA LEU A 309 -16.10 -0.23 -2.33
C LEU A 309 -16.41 -1.50 -3.13
N PRO A 310 -15.68 -2.61 -2.90
CA PRO A 310 -16.03 -3.88 -3.52
C PRO A 310 -17.48 -4.21 -3.16
N ASP A 311 -18.23 -4.78 -4.10
CA ASP A 311 -19.59 -5.25 -3.86
C ASP A 311 -19.62 -6.19 -2.64
N ASP A 312 -20.74 -6.25 -1.93
CA ASP A 312 -20.87 -7.14 -0.77
C ASP A 312 -20.71 -8.61 -1.12
N SER A 313 -20.93 -8.97 -2.38
CA SER A 313 -20.65 -10.29 -2.94
C SER A 313 -19.17 -10.54 -3.30
N ASP A 314 -18.36 -9.50 -3.50
CA ASP A 314 -16.94 -9.62 -3.86
C ASP A 314 -16.04 -9.62 -2.62
N TRP A 315 -16.15 -10.71 -1.87
CA TRP A 315 -15.39 -10.90 -0.64
C TRP A 315 -13.90 -11.17 -0.89
N GLN A 316 -13.52 -11.65 -2.09
CA GLN A 316 -12.10 -11.87 -2.47
C GLN A 316 -11.36 -10.55 -2.51
N THR A 317 -11.92 -9.57 -3.21
CA THR A 317 -11.33 -8.24 -3.31
C THR A 317 -11.30 -7.56 -1.94
N LYS A 318 -12.34 -7.70 -1.11
CA LYS A 318 -12.31 -7.18 0.28
C LYS A 318 -11.14 -7.76 1.08
N LEU A 319 -10.95 -9.07 1.08
CA LEU A 319 -9.83 -9.70 1.79
C LEU A 319 -8.48 -9.24 1.26
N ALA A 320 -8.31 -9.16 -0.06
CA ALA A 320 -7.09 -8.72 -0.69
C ALA A 320 -6.76 -7.25 -0.39
N THR A 321 -7.77 -6.38 -0.25
CA THR A 321 -7.55 -4.98 0.16
C THR A 321 -7.04 -4.83 1.60
N GLU A 322 -7.33 -5.80 2.47
CA GLU A 322 -6.92 -5.77 3.88
C GLU A 322 -5.41 -5.99 4.03
N ASN A 323 -4.82 -6.86 3.21
CA ASN A 323 -3.41 -7.26 3.33
C ASN A 323 -2.55 -6.98 2.09
N TRP A 324 -3.09 -6.58 0.94
CA TRP A 324 -2.36 -6.39 -0.32
C TRP A 324 -1.60 -7.64 -0.78
N ASP A 325 -2.23 -8.80 -0.73
CA ASP A 325 -1.62 -10.08 -1.14
C ASP A 325 -1.59 -10.33 -2.66
N ALA A 326 -2.34 -9.57 -3.45
CA ALA A 326 -2.32 -9.65 -4.91
C ALA A 326 -0.95 -9.28 -5.53
N PRO A 327 -0.57 -9.89 -6.67
CA PRO A 327 0.72 -9.69 -7.33
C PRO A 327 0.82 -8.32 -8.00
N VAL A 328 -0.30 -7.73 -8.42
CA VAL A 328 -0.38 -6.34 -8.89
C VAL A 328 -1.41 -5.57 -8.08
N VAL A 329 -0.98 -4.50 -7.41
CA VAL A 329 -1.84 -3.64 -6.59
C VAL A 329 -1.84 -2.23 -7.17
N VAL A 330 -3.02 -1.70 -7.50
CA VAL A 330 -3.22 -0.32 -7.94
C VAL A 330 -3.83 0.48 -6.80
N THR A 331 -3.14 1.53 -6.35
CA THR A 331 -3.54 2.33 -5.18
C THR A 331 -3.23 3.81 -5.40
N THR A 332 -3.76 4.68 -4.54
CA THR A 332 -3.42 6.11 -4.57
C THR A 332 -2.23 6.46 -3.68
N ASN A 333 -1.58 7.59 -3.96
CA ASN A 333 -0.56 8.20 -3.08
C ASN A 333 -1.05 8.33 -1.64
N VAL A 334 -2.27 8.84 -1.47
CA VAL A 334 -2.88 9.04 -0.15
C VAL A 334 -3.03 7.70 0.59
N GLN A 335 -3.59 6.69 -0.08
CA GLN A 335 -3.78 5.37 0.52
C GLN A 335 -2.43 4.70 0.86
N PHE A 336 -1.44 4.82 -0.03
CA PHE A 336 -0.11 4.26 0.16
C PHE A 336 0.61 4.90 1.35
N PHE A 337 0.85 6.21 1.32
CA PHE A 337 1.63 6.89 2.36
C PHE A 337 0.90 6.91 3.70
N ASN A 338 -0.43 7.09 3.74
CA ASN A 338 -1.16 7.06 5.01
C ASN A 338 -1.08 5.70 5.70
N SER A 339 -0.92 4.60 4.95
CA SER A 339 -0.77 3.27 5.56
C SER A 339 0.52 3.20 6.38
N PHE A 340 1.63 3.78 5.88
CA PHE A 340 2.92 3.81 6.59
C PHE A 340 2.99 4.74 7.79
N TYR A 341 2.03 5.67 7.93
CA TYR A 341 1.90 6.55 9.09
C TYR A 341 0.69 6.22 9.97
N ALA A 342 -0.02 5.13 9.68
CA ALA A 342 -1.15 4.69 10.49
C ALA A 342 -0.68 4.01 11.80
N ASN A 343 -1.59 3.96 12.77
CA ASN A 343 -1.44 3.16 13.98
C ASN A 343 -2.51 2.07 14.11
N LYS A 344 -3.62 2.15 13.37
CA LYS A 344 -4.72 1.18 13.45
C LYS A 344 -4.38 -0.13 12.75
N THR A 345 -4.80 -1.25 13.35
CA THR A 345 -4.64 -2.62 12.84
C THR A 345 -5.04 -2.74 11.37
N SER A 346 -6.26 -2.32 11.02
CA SER A 346 -6.82 -2.42 9.66
C SER A 346 -6.01 -1.69 8.58
N LYS A 347 -5.32 -0.61 8.94
CA LYS A 347 -4.49 0.15 7.99
C LYS A 347 -3.08 -0.43 7.89
N CYS A 348 -2.53 -0.93 8.99
CA CYS A 348 -1.18 -1.47 9.05
C CYS A 348 -1.06 -2.91 8.54
N ARG A 349 -2.15 -3.69 8.51
CA ARG A 349 -2.15 -5.11 8.13
C ARG A 349 -1.44 -5.40 6.80
N LYS A 350 -1.50 -4.49 5.83
CA LYS A 350 -0.92 -4.64 4.48
C LYS A 350 0.57 -4.32 4.33
N LEU A 351 1.22 -3.73 5.33
CA LEU A 351 2.55 -3.11 5.14
C LEU A 351 3.68 -4.12 4.91
N HIS A 352 3.71 -5.23 5.64
CA HIS A 352 4.73 -6.28 5.48
C HIS A 352 4.73 -6.89 4.07
N ASN A 353 3.59 -6.78 3.39
CA ASN A 353 3.41 -7.20 2.02
C ASN A 353 4.11 -6.25 1.02
N VAL A 354 4.51 -5.03 1.40
CA VAL A 354 5.29 -4.15 0.51
C VAL A 354 6.75 -4.60 0.33
N VAL A 355 7.27 -5.47 1.20
CA VAL A 355 8.65 -5.97 1.16
C VAL A 355 8.95 -6.73 -0.14
N ASP A 356 10.13 -6.49 -0.72
CA ASP A 356 10.57 -7.05 -2.01
C ASP A 356 9.61 -6.80 -3.17
N SER A 357 8.90 -5.68 -3.16
CA SER A 357 8.05 -5.24 -4.27
C SER A 357 8.79 -4.32 -5.25
N ILE A 358 8.17 -4.11 -6.41
CA ILE A 358 8.45 -2.96 -7.27
C ILE A 358 7.32 -1.96 -7.08
N ILE A 359 7.65 -0.71 -6.80
CA ILE A 359 6.66 0.35 -6.62
C ILE A 359 6.84 1.38 -7.71
N ILE A 360 5.81 1.59 -8.50
CA ILE A 360 5.77 2.62 -9.53
C ILE A 360 4.97 3.80 -8.99
N PHE A 361 5.63 4.92 -8.77
CA PHE A 361 4.99 6.18 -8.40
C PHE A 361 4.72 6.98 -9.68
N ASP A 362 3.49 6.93 -10.15
CA ASP A 362 3.06 7.69 -11.31
C ASP A 362 2.91 9.17 -10.97
N GLU A 363 3.32 10.04 -11.88
CA GLU A 363 3.28 11.50 -11.73
C GLU A 363 3.73 11.95 -10.32
N VAL A 364 4.91 11.51 -9.89
CA VAL A 364 5.46 11.71 -8.53
C VAL A 364 5.50 13.20 -8.11
N GLN A 365 5.61 14.11 -9.08
CA GLN A 365 5.56 15.56 -8.86
C GLN A 365 4.22 16.06 -8.31
N ALA A 366 3.16 15.24 -8.35
CA ALA A 366 1.86 15.55 -7.78
C ALA A 366 1.80 15.39 -6.25
N ILE A 367 2.86 14.88 -5.60
CA ILE A 367 2.96 14.86 -4.15
C ILE A 367 3.01 16.31 -3.63
N PRO A 368 2.14 16.72 -2.69
CA PRO A 368 2.15 18.07 -2.14
C PRO A 368 3.49 18.40 -1.48
N VAL A 369 4.03 19.61 -1.73
CA VAL A 369 5.34 20.04 -1.24
C VAL A 369 5.44 19.94 0.29
N GLU A 370 4.38 20.29 1.00
CA GLU A 370 4.29 20.23 2.46
C GLU A 370 4.28 18.80 3.03
N LYS A 371 4.05 17.79 2.18
CA LYS A 371 4.09 16.35 2.53
C LYS A 371 5.25 15.62 1.87
N LEU A 372 6.10 16.31 1.10
CA LEU A 372 7.13 15.66 0.31
C LEU A 372 8.15 14.93 1.18
N LYS A 373 8.73 15.60 2.18
CA LYS A 373 9.74 15.02 3.07
C LYS A 373 9.31 13.68 3.70
N PRO A 374 8.16 13.55 4.39
CA PRO A 374 7.75 12.27 4.95
C PRO A 374 7.52 11.20 3.86
N CYS A 375 6.99 11.57 2.68
CA CYS A 375 6.82 10.61 1.59
C CYS A 375 8.17 10.08 1.07
N LEU A 376 9.16 10.96 0.89
CA LEU A 376 10.51 10.56 0.46
C LEU A 376 11.21 9.69 1.51
N GLU A 377 11.01 9.94 2.80
CA GLU A 377 11.55 9.09 3.87
C GLU A 377 11.00 7.66 3.81
N VAL A 378 9.71 7.48 3.49
CA VAL A 378 9.11 6.15 3.26
C VAL A 378 9.73 5.47 2.04
N ILE A 379 9.83 6.17 0.90
CA ILE A 379 10.41 5.63 -0.34
C ILE A 379 11.87 5.20 -0.10
N LYS A 380 12.64 6.07 0.57
CA LYS A 380 14.05 5.83 0.91
C LYS A 380 14.19 4.60 1.80
N GLU A 381 13.39 4.51 2.87
CA GLU A 381 13.47 3.38 3.81
C GLU A 381 13.09 2.05 3.17
N LEU A 382 12.01 2.03 2.39
CA LEU A 382 11.59 0.84 1.64
C LEU A 382 12.68 0.35 0.70
N SER A 383 13.32 1.27 -0.02
CA SER A 383 14.33 0.93 -1.02
C SER A 383 15.66 0.50 -0.40
N LEU A 384 16.06 1.08 0.75
CA LEU A 384 17.32 0.77 1.42
C LEU A 384 17.24 -0.50 2.27
N THR A 385 16.13 -0.70 2.99
CA THR A 385 16.02 -1.73 4.04
C THR A 385 15.14 -2.90 3.64
N TYR A 386 14.08 -2.66 2.87
CA TYR A 386 13.02 -3.65 2.62
C TYR A 386 13.02 -4.23 1.20
N GLY A 387 14.16 -4.09 0.50
CA GLY A 387 14.36 -4.69 -0.81
C GLY A 387 13.45 -4.12 -1.92
N VAL A 388 12.82 -2.97 -1.72
CA VAL A 388 11.91 -2.39 -2.71
C VAL A 388 12.70 -1.77 -3.86
N THR A 389 12.25 -2.01 -5.10
CA THR A 389 12.66 -1.19 -6.24
C THR A 389 11.61 -0.11 -6.48
N SER A 390 11.99 1.16 -6.37
CA SER A 390 11.05 2.28 -6.57
C SER A 390 11.32 2.98 -7.90
N ILE A 391 10.28 3.18 -8.71
CA ILE A 391 10.33 3.84 -10.00
C ILE A 391 9.51 5.13 -9.90
N LEU A 392 10.17 6.26 -10.08
CA LEU A 392 9.58 7.59 -9.97
C LEU A 392 9.25 8.07 -11.38
N CYS A 393 8.00 7.85 -11.80
CA CYS A 393 7.52 8.23 -13.14
C CYS A 393 7.08 9.69 -13.15
N THR A 394 7.48 10.42 -14.18
CA THR A 394 7.21 11.86 -14.26
C THR A 394 7.28 12.38 -15.69
N ALA A 395 6.50 13.43 -15.96
CA ALA A 395 6.55 14.18 -17.22
C ALA A 395 7.51 15.39 -17.19
N THR A 396 8.07 15.72 -16.03
CA THR A 396 9.07 16.79 -15.84
C THR A 396 10.13 16.29 -14.87
N GLN A 397 11.31 16.90 -14.73
CA GLN A 397 12.19 16.51 -13.63
C GLN A 397 11.65 17.08 -12.31
N PRO A 398 11.15 16.25 -11.38
CA PRO A 398 10.69 16.71 -10.10
C PRO A 398 11.89 17.09 -9.22
N ALA A 399 11.75 18.13 -8.41
CA ALA A 399 12.76 18.53 -7.41
C ALA A 399 12.76 17.60 -6.17
N ILE A 400 12.67 16.29 -6.40
CA ILE A 400 12.66 15.26 -5.34
C ILE A 400 14.03 14.63 -5.13
N GLU A 401 14.96 14.86 -6.05
CA GLU A 401 16.35 14.46 -5.90
C GLU A 401 17.09 15.39 -4.96
N PHE A 402 18.11 14.85 -4.31
CA PHE A 402 19.00 15.60 -3.44
C PHE A 402 19.64 16.75 -4.21
N SER A 403 19.60 17.95 -3.64
CA SER A 403 20.37 19.10 -4.10
C SER A 403 20.81 19.96 -2.92
N ASP A 404 21.75 20.88 -3.13
CA ASP A 404 22.17 21.83 -2.09
C ASP A 404 20.99 22.65 -1.54
N LYS A 405 19.94 22.84 -2.34
CA LYS A 405 18.70 23.53 -1.97
C LYS A 405 17.65 22.60 -1.35
N PHE A 406 17.79 21.29 -1.51
CA PHE A 406 16.87 20.27 -1.00
C PHE A 406 17.63 19.04 -0.49
N THR A 407 18.21 19.17 0.70
CA THR A 407 19.03 18.12 1.33
C THR A 407 18.24 16.89 1.77
N ALA A 408 16.90 17.00 1.83
CA ALA A 408 16.00 15.88 2.12
C ALA A 408 15.64 15.05 0.87
N GLY A 409 16.18 15.40 -0.29
CA GLY A 409 15.93 14.68 -1.54
C GLY A 409 16.55 13.29 -1.58
N LEU A 410 16.07 12.49 -2.52
CA LEU A 410 16.56 11.14 -2.76
C LEU A 410 17.96 11.19 -3.39
N GLN A 411 18.84 10.31 -2.92
CA GLN A 411 20.20 10.15 -3.43
C GLN A 411 20.30 8.89 -4.29
N ASN A 412 21.21 8.87 -5.25
CA ASN A 412 21.47 7.72 -6.14
C ASN A 412 20.22 7.26 -6.92
N VAL A 413 19.34 8.20 -7.28
CA VAL A 413 18.25 7.93 -8.23
C VAL A 413 18.87 7.73 -9.60
N ARG A 414 18.57 6.61 -10.25
CA ARG A 414 19.11 6.29 -11.58
C ARG A 414 18.06 6.58 -12.63
N GLU A 415 18.33 7.52 -13.52
CA GLU A 415 17.47 7.76 -14.67
C GLU A 415 17.50 6.55 -15.62
N ILE A 416 16.32 6.09 -16.04
CA ILE A 416 16.15 4.97 -16.96
C ILE A 416 16.41 5.44 -18.40
N ILE A 417 15.92 6.64 -18.75
CA ILE A 417 16.04 7.18 -20.10
C ILE A 417 17.43 7.73 -20.36
N GLN A 418 18.09 7.28 -21.42
CA GLN A 418 19.47 7.68 -21.71
C GLN A 418 19.60 9.14 -22.14
N ASP A 419 18.66 9.63 -22.96
CA ASP A 419 18.66 10.99 -23.49
C ASP A 419 17.28 11.66 -23.33
N VAL A 420 17.01 12.10 -22.11
CA VAL A 420 15.78 12.83 -21.76
C VAL A 420 15.60 14.10 -22.62
N PRO A 421 16.60 14.99 -22.79
CA PRO A 421 16.43 16.20 -23.60
C PRO A 421 16.00 15.94 -25.06
N SER A 422 16.60 14.95 -25.72
CA SER A 422 16.23 14.59 -27.09
C SER A 422 14.83 14.00 -27.16
N LEU A 423 14.44 13.15 -26.20
CA LEU A 423 13.10 12.59 -26.13
C LEU A 423 12.01 13.67 -26.01
N PHE A 424 12.23 14.67 -25.15
CA PHE A 424 11.31 15.81 -25.00
C PHE A 424 11.23 16.64 -26.27
N THR A 425 12.36 16.89 -26.93
CA THR A 425 12.41 17.64 -28.19
C THR A 425 11.67 16.89 -29.30
N ALA A 426 11.89 15.58 -29.43
CA ALA A 426 11.27 14.74 -30.45
C ALA A 426 9.76 14.57 -30.26
N LEU A 427 9.27 14.65 -29.01
CA LEU A 427 7.85 14.53 -28.67
C LEU A 427 7.16 15.89 -28.48
N LYS A 428 7.86 17.01 -28.62
CA LYS A 428 7.26 18.35 -28.54
C LYS A 428 6.32 18.55 -29.72
N ARG A 429 5.03 18.81 -29.41
CA ARG A 429 3.97 19.10 -30.40
C ARG A 429 3.24 20.41 -30.12
N THR A 430 3.73 21.18 -29.16
CA THR A 430 3.04 22.36 -28.64
C THR A 430 3.93 23.59 -28.76
N GLU A 431 3.29 24.72 -29.04
CA GLU A 431 3.86 26.06 -28.92
C GLU A 431 3.20 26.77 -27.75
N GLU A 432 4.00 27.46 -26.96
CA GLU A 432 3.55 28.21 -25.78
C GLU A 432 3.61 29.70 -26.11
N VAL A 433 2.48 30.38 -25.98
CA VAL A 433 2.37 31.82 -26.27
C VAL A 433 1.68 32.50 -25.10
N PHE A 434 2.35 33.47 -24.50
CA PHE A 434 1.73 34.34 -23.49
C PHE A 434 0.87 35.39 -24.19
N ILE A 435 -0.44 35.35 -23.95
CA ILE A 435 -1.42 36.20 -24.63
C ILE A 435 -1.93 37.39 -23.79
N GLY A 436 -1.34 37.60 -22.59
CA GLY A 436 -1.74 38.66 -21.67
C GLY A 436 -2.99 38.35 -20.84
N GLU A 437 -3.51 39.37 -20.17
CA GLU A 437 -4.75 39.29 -19.39
C GLU A 437 -5.97 39.44 -20.31
N LEU A 438 -6.97 38.59 -20.11
CA LEU A 438 -8.21 38.56 -20.90
C LEU A 438 -9.39 38.45 -19.94
N SER A 439 -10.51 39.09 -20.29
CA SER A 439 -11.78 38.86 -19.59
C SER A 439 -12.34 37.47 -19.89
N GLU A 440 -13.24 36.97 -19.05
CA GLU A 440 -13.94 35.70 -19.29
C GLU A 440 -14.65 35.69 -20.65
N GLN A 441 -15.23 36.85 -21.05
CA GLN A 441 -15.87 37.00 -22.35
C GLN A 441 -14.87 36.93 -23.51
N ASP A 442 -13.68 37.51 -23.38
CA ASP A 442 -12.64 37.44 -24.40
C ASP A 442 -12.13 36.01 -24.59
N ILE A 443 -12.01 35.26 -23.49
CA ILE A 443 -11.66 33.83 -23.54
C ILE A 443 -12.76 33.06 -24.27
N ALA A 444 -14.04 33.23 -23.89
CA ALA A 444 -15.17 32.57 -24.56
C ALA A 444 -15.21 32.87 -26.08
N ASN A 445 -14.98 34.12 -26.46
CA ASN A 445 -14.90 34.54 -27.87
C ASN A 445 -13.71 33.90 -28.61
N ARG A 446 -12.62 33.61 -27.90
CA ARG A 446 -11.45 32.94 -28.47
C ARG A 446 -11.68 31.44 -28.64
N LEU A 447 -12.30 30.78 -27.67
CA LEU A 447 -12.61 29.35 -27.73
C LEU A 447 -13.45 29.00 -28.96
N GLN A 448 -14.43 29.85 -29.30
CA GLN A 448 -15.29 29.68 -30.48
C GLN A 448 -14.55 29.72 -31.82
N LYS A 449 -13.31 30.21 -31.86
CA LYS A 449 -12.50 30.28 -33.09
C LYS A 449 -11.79 28.96 -33.40
N HIS A 450 -11.94 27.96 -32.54
CA HIS A 450 -11.29 26.67 -32.67
C HIS A 450 -12.35 25.57 -32.77
N GLU A 451 -12.18 24.64 -33.71
CA GLU A 451 -13.07 23.48 -33.86
C GLU A 451 -13.00 22.56 -32.64
N GLN A 452 -11.81 22.44 -32.05
CA GLN A 452 -11.56 21.64 -30.85
C GLN A 452 -10.61 22.41 -29.93
N VAL A 453 -11.03 22.65 -28.69
CA VAL A 453 -10.23 23.41 -27.71
C VAL A 453 -10.53 22.97 -26.27
N LEU A 454 -9.49 22.94 -25.43
CA LEU A 454 -9.60 22.71 -24.00
C LEU A 454 -9.21 23.98 -23.25
N CYS A 455 -10.12 24.53 -22.45
CA CYS A 455 -9.85 25.65 -21.55
C CYS A 455 -9.68 25.13 -20.12
N ILE A 456 -8.51 25.33 -19.53
CA ILE A 456 -8.23 24.99 -18.14
C ILE A 456 -8.08 26.28 -17.34
N VAL A 457 -8.82 26.39 -16.25
CA VAL A 457 -8.78 27.54 -15.33
C VAL A 457 -8.60 27.07 -13.90
N ASN A 458 -8.10 27.96 -13.05
CA ASN A 458 -7.72 27.62 -11.67
C ASN A 458 -8.93 27.47 -10.74
N THR A 459 -10.01 28.21 -10.98
CA THR A 459 -11.16 28.24 -10.08
C THR A 459 -12.43 27.70 -10.73
N ARG A 460 -13.27 27.10 -9.90
CA ARG A 460 -14.57 26.56 -10.31
C ARG A 460 -15.51 27.64 -10.83
N GLN A 461 -15.45 28.84 -10.21
CA GLN A 461 -16.28 29.97 -10.59
C GLN A 461 -15.89 30.47 -12.00
N GLN A 462 -14.60 30.66 -12.27
CA GLN A 462 -14.13 31.03 -13.61
C GLN A 462 -14.54 30.01 -14.68
N ALA A 463 -14.48 28.71 -14.36
CA ALA A 463 -14.89 27.66 -15.30
C ALA A 463 -16.38 27.76 -15.64
N LEU A 464 -17.22 28.13 -14.66
CA LEU A 464 -18.64 28.35 -14.85
C LEU A 464 -18.92 29.67 -15.60
N ASP A 465 -18.23 30.75 -15.25
CA ASP A 465 -18.40 32.07 -15.87
C ASP A 465 -18.03 32.05 -17.35
N ILE A 466 -16.90 31.43 -17.72
CA ILE A 466 -16.51 31.24 -19.12
C ILE A 466 -17.52 30.35 -19.85
N PHE A 467 -18.00 29.28 -19.21
CA PHE A 467 -19.00 28.39 -19.82
C PHE A 467 -20.31 29.12 -20.09
N ASN A 468 -20.78 29.96 -19.16
CA ASN A 468 -21.99 30.77 -19.33
C ASN A 468 -21.81 31.89 -20.37
N ALA A 469 -20.57 32.34 -20.62
CA ALA A 469 -20.25 33.31 -21.65
C ALA A 469 -20.17 32.72 -23.07
N LEU A 470 -20.16 31.39 -23.21
CA LEU A 470 -20.29 30.72 -24.49
C LEU A 470 -21.75 30.70 -24.97
N PRO A 471 -22.00 30.71 -26.29
CA PRO A 471 -23.36 30.54 -26.82
C PRO A 471 -23.93 29.18 -26.45
N GLU A 472 -25.25 29.07 -26.31
CA GLU A 472 -25.89 27.77 -26.11
C GLU A 472 -25.57 26.83 -27.28
N SER A 473 -24.95 25.69 -26.98
CA SER A 473 -24.56 24.69 -27.95
C SER A 473 -24.30 23.35 -27.28
N ASP A 474 -24.72 22.26 -27.92
CA ASP A 474 -24.39 20.91 -27.50
C ASP A 474 -22.91 20.57 -27.70
N ALA A 475 -22.11 21.44 -28.33
CA ALA A 475 -20.67 21.29 -28.46
C ALA A 475 -19.89 21.82 -27.25
N ASN A 476 -20.54 22.59 -26.38
CA ASN A 476 -19.90 23.17 -25.20
C ASN A 476 -20.01 22.20 -24.02
N PHE A 477 -18.87 21.89 -23.41
CA PHE A 477 -18.80 20.99 -22.26
C PHE A 477 -18.25 21.72 -21.04
N HIS A 478 -18.91 21.55 -19.90
CA HIS A 478 -18.41 21.96 -18.59
C HIS A 478 -18.01 20.72 -17.80
N LEU A 479 -16.77 20.73 -17.27
CA LEU A 479 -16.28 19.71 -16.36
C LEU A 479 -15.78 20.37 -15.09
N SER A 480 -16.36 20.02 -13.94
CA SER A 480 -15.88 20.48 -12.64
C SER A 480 -16.12 19.45 -11.54
N ALA A 481 -15.41 19.61 -10.43
CA ALA A 481 -15.61 18.78 -9.24
C ALA A 481 -16.95 19.05 -8.50
N LEU A 482 -17.77 20.02 -8.93
CA LEU A 482 -19.13 20.25 -8.41
C LEU A 482 -20.17 19.32 -9.05
N MET A 483 -19.82 18.67 -10.16
CA MET A 483 -20.70 17.71 -10.80
C MET A 483 -20.80 16.44 -9.96
N HIS A 484 -21.99 15.85 -9.90
CA HIS A 484 -22.17 14.52 -9.34
C HIS A 484 -21.28 13.52 -10.11
N PRO A 485 -20.55 12.60 -9.45
CA PRO A 485 -19.59 11.71 -10.12
C PRO A 485 -20.17 10.97 -11.33
N MET A 486 -21.41 10.46 -11.22
CA MET A 486 -22.11 9.78 -12.32
C MET A 486 -22.29 10.67 -13.56
N HIS A 487 -22.82 11.88 -13.39
CA HIS A 487 -23.01 12.84 -14.51
C HIS A 487 -21.68 13.29 -15.11
N ARG A 488 -20.62 13.38 -14.29
CA ARG A 488 -19.27 13.70 -14.78
C ARG A 488 -18.73 12.59 -15.66
N THR A 489 -18.93 11.33 -15.29
CA THR A 489 -18.55 10.17 -16.10
C THR A 489 -19.31 10.15 -17.42
N GLU A 490 -20.64 10.32 -17.39
CA GLU A 490 -21.46 10.41 -18.61
C GLU A 490 -20.96 11.50 -19.57
N LYS A 491 -20.65 12.70 -19.04
CA LYS A 491 -20.10 13.79 -19.86
C LYS A 491 -18.71 13.48 -20.41
N LEU A 492 -17.84 12.83 -19.63
CA LEU A 492 -16.52 12.40 -20.12
C LEU A 492 -16.64 11.37 -21.23
N ASP A 493 -17.59 10.44 -21.13
CA ASP A 493 -17.82 9.43 -22.18
C ASP A 493 -18.41 10.05 -23.44
N GLU A 494 -19.31 11.03 -23.31
CA GLU A 494 -19.78 11.82 -24.44
C GLU A 494 -18.63 12.55 -25.16
N ILE A 495 -17.75 13.20 -24.39
CA ILE A 495 -16.57 13.88 -24.93
C ILE A 495 -15.65 12.88 -25.63
N ARG A 496 -15.35 11.72 -25.02
CA ARG A 496 -14.50 10.68 -25.62
C ARG A 496 -15.08 10.16 -26.94
N ASN A 497 -16.39 9.94 -27.00
CA ASN A 497 -17.05 9.50 -28.22
C ASN A 497 -16.92 10.53 -29.34
N ARG A 498 -17.06 11.83 -29.03
CA ARG A 498 -16.88 12.91 -30.03
C ARG A 498 -15.43 13.11 -30.46
N LEU A 499 -14.46 12.78 -29.60
CA LEU A 499 -13.03 12.91 -29.89
C LEU A 499 -12.42 11.65 -30.52
N SER A 500 -13.20 10.57 -30.65
CA SER A 500 -12.70 9.33 -31.27
C SER A 500 -12.45 9.57 -32.77
N PRO A 501 -11.32 9.11 -33.33
CA PRO A 501 -11.08 9.19 -34.77
C PRO A 501 -12.21 8.47 -35.52
N ALA A 502 -12.72 9.10 -36.58
CA ALA A 502 -13.75 8.53 -37.45
C ALA A 502 -13.24 7.31 -38.23
#